data_AF-A0A9Q4KUT9-F1
#
_entry.id   AF-A0A9Q4KUT9-F1
#
_cell.length_a   1.000
_cell.length_b   1.000
_cell.length_c   1.000
_cell.angle_alpha   90.00
_cell.angle_beta   90.00
_cell.angle_gamma   90.00
#
_symmetry.space_group_name_H-M   'P 1'
#
loop_
_entity.id
_entity.type
_entity.pdbx_description
1 polymer ?
#
loop_
_entity_poly.entity_id
_entity_poly.type
_entity_poly.pdbx_seq_one_letter_code
_entity_poly.pdbx_strand_id
1 'polypeptide(L)' 'MAGYLGNKSDSIVHHLGAMTSECKIVEIKKLDKTYFVPDTLEQAIVEKFTRCNHCNGN' A
#
# COMPACT_ATOMS: atom_id res chain seq x y z
N MET A 1 -10.88 8.37 -4.91
CA MET A 1 -9.91 7.50 -5.60
C MET A 1 -9.01 6.94 -4.52
N ALA A 2 -8.85 5.61 -4.40
CA ALA A 2 -7.96 5.05 -3.40
C ALA A 2 -6.53 5.55 -3.63
N GLY A 3 -5.95 6.18 -2.62
CA GLY A 3 -4.57 6.63 -2.55
C GLY A 3 -3.65 5.55 -1.96
N TYR A 4 -4.17 4.62 -1.16
CA TYR A 4 -3.38 3.57 -0.51
C TYR A 4 -3.86 2.16 -0.85
N LEU A 5 -2.90 1.26 -1.08
CA LEU A 5 -3.14 -0.16 -1.35
C LEU A 5 -2.25 -1.01 -0.47
N GLY A 6 -2.83 -1.86 0.36
CA GLY A 6 -2.10 -2.83 1.15
C GLY A 6 -1.90 -4.15 0.43
N ASN A 7 -0.76 -4.78 0.66
CA ASN A 7 -0.45 -6.15 0.30
C ASN A 7 -0.50 -7.00 1.58
N LYS A 8 -1.49 -7.88 1.70
CA LYS A 8 -1.68 -8.76 2.88
C LYS A 8 -0.59 -9.81 3.03
N SER A 9 0.06 -10.23 1.95
CA SER A 9 1.12 -11.25 2.00
C SER A 9 2.35 -10.76 2.76
N ASP A 10 2.73 -9.50 2.56
CA ASP A 10 3.93 -8.90 3.15
C ASP A 10 3.61 -7.81 4.20
N SER A 11 2.32 -7.56 4.43
CA SER A 11 1.82 -6.46 5.26
C SER A 11 2.44 -5.10 4.89
N ILE A 12 2.57 -4.81 3.59
CA ILE A 12 3.12 -3.55 3.09
C ILE A 12 2.02 -2.68 2.49
N VAL A 13 1.98 -1.40 2.85
CA VAL A 13 1.12 -0.40 2.21
C VAL A 13 1.87 0.42 1.17
N HIS A 14 1.28 0.52 -0.01
CA HIS A 14 1.79 1.27 -1.15
C HIS A 14 0.92 2.50 -1.42
N HIS A 15 1.57 3.58 -1.84
CA HIS A 15 0.89 4.79 -2.28
C HIS A 15 0.62 4.71 -3.79
N LEU A 16 -0.64 4.62 -4.20
CA LEU A 16 -1.05 4.46 -5.60
C LEU A 16 -0.65 5.67 -6.46
N GLY A 17 -0.67 6.88 -5.90
CA GLY A 17 -0.22 8.11 -6.58
C GLY A 17 1.28 8.34 -6.60
N ALA A 18 2.07 7.54 -5.87
CA ALA A 18 3.52 7.72 -5.72
C ALA A 18 4.27 6.38 -5.86
N MET A 19 3.68 5.47 -6.63
CA MET A 19 4.26 4.17 -6.93
C MET A 19 5.45 4.32 -7.87
N THR A 20 6.50 3.55 -7.61
CA THR A 20 7.68 3.43 -8.46
C THR A 20 7.76 1.99 -8.96
N SER A 21 8.54 1.74 -10.02
CA SER A 21 8.78 0.36 -10.48
C SER A 21 9.42 -0.52 -9.40
N GLU A 22 10.18 0.09 -8.48
CA GLU A 22 10.85 -0.61 -7.37
C GLU A 22 9.88 -1.09 -6.29
N CYS A 23 8.71 -0.47 -6.16
CA CYS A 23 7.74 -0.84 -5.13
C CYS A 23 6.90 -2.08 -5.48
N LYS A 24 7.04 -2.63 -6.70
CA LYS A 24 6.41 -3.90 -7.13
C LYS A 24 4.90 -4.02 -6.91
N ILE A 25 4.21 -2.88 -6.81
CA ILE A 25 2.76 -2.82 -6.50
C ILE A 25 1.90 -3.57 -7.54
N VAL A 26 2.38 -3.61 -8.78
CA VAL A 26 1.72 -4.32 -9.89
C VAL A 26 1.83 -5.84 -9.78
N GLU A 27 2.84 -6.34 -9.06
CA GLU A 27 3.08 -7.77 -8.84
C GLU A 27 2.20 -8.33 -7.70
N ILE A 28 1.56 -7.45 -6.91
CA ILE A 28 0.63 -7.87 -5.85
C ILE A 28 -0.55 -8.60 -6.48
N LYS A 29 -0.77 -9.84 -6.04
CA LYS A 29 -1.89 -10.66 -6.49
C LYS A 29 -3.20 -10.01 -6.06
N LYS A 30 -4.24 -10.11 -6.90
CA LYS A 30 -5.55 -9.51 -6.63
C LYS A 30 -6.16 -9.93 -5.29
N LEU A 31 -5.90 -11.17 -4.84
CA LEU A 31 -6.41 -11.71 -3.57
C LEU A 31 -5.71 -11.11 -2.34
N ASP A 32 -4.46 -10.67 -2.51
CA ASP A 32 -3.64 -10.07 -1.45
C ASP A 32 -3.84 -8.56 -1.35
N LYS A 33 -4.55 -7.94 -2.30
CA LYS A 33 -4.86 -6.52 -2.27
C LYS A 33 -5.87 -6.21 -1.17
N THR A 34 -5.57 -5.20 -0.37
CA THR A 34 -6.51 -4.63 0.60
C THR A 34 -6.60 -3.12 0.42
N TYR A 35 -7.79 -2.59 0.61
CA TYR A 35 -8.05 -1.15 0.64
C TYR A 35 -8.41 -0.76 2.07
N PHE A 36 -8.11 0.48 2.43
CA PHE A 36 -8.29 0.98 3.77
C PHE A 36 -9.51 1.90 3.84
N VAL A 37 -10.22 1.88 4.98
CA VAL A 37 -11.35 2.77 5.25
C VAL A 37 -11.17 3.35 6.66
N PRO A 38 -10.81 4.63 6.80
CA PRO A 38 -10.55 5.61 5.74
C PRO A 38 -9.28 5.28 4.93
N ASP A 39 -9.22 5.77 3.69
CA ASP A 39 -8.08 5.56 2.78
C ASP A 39 -6.91 6.48 3.15
N THR A 40 -6.28 6.20 4.29
CA THR A 40 -5.15 6.96 4.83
C THR A 40 -3.99 6.03 5.21
N LEU A 41 -2.77 6.56 5.19
CA LEU A 41 -1.60 5.84 5.67
C LEU A 41 -1.74 5.45 7.14
N GLU A 42 -2.33 6.33 7.95
CA GLU A 42 -2.56 6.10 9.38
C GLU A 42 -3.45 4.88 9.62
N GLN A 43 -4.54 4.74 8.84
CA GLN A 43 -5.41 3.58 8.93
C GLN A 43 -4.66 2.29 8.56
N ALA A 44 -3.84 2.34 7.51
CA ALA A 44 -3.00 1.20 7.13
C ALA A 44 -2.02 0.80 8.27
N ILE A 45 -1.41 1.77 8.94
CA ILE A 45 -0.53 1.53 10.08
C ILE A 45 -1.30 0.94 11.27
N VAL A 46 -2.53 1.41 11.55
CA VAL A 46 -3.41 0.82 12.58
C VAL A 46 -3.74 -0.65 12.25
N GLU A 47 -3.94 -0.96 10.97
CA GLU A 47 -4.13 -2.33 10.47
C GLU A 47 -2.83 -3.15 10.37
N LYS A 48 -1.73 -2.64 10.95
CA LYS A 48 -0.41 -3.28 11.03
C LYS A 48 0.32 -3.42 9.69
N PHE A 49 0.00 -2.57 8.72
CA PHE A 49 0.77 -2.46 7.50
C PHE A 49 1.97 -1.52 7.69
N THR A 50 3.08 -1.88 7.08
CA THR A 50 4.30 -1.08 7.04
C THR A 50 4.36 -0.30 5.74
N ARG A 51 4.75 0.97 5.79
CA ARG A 51 4.91 1.79 4.59
C ARG A 51 5.96 1.18 3.66
N CYS A 52 5.66 1.12 2.37
CA CYS A 52 6.65 0.76 1.37
C CYS A 52 7.75 1.83 1.27
N ASN A 53 9.00 1.42 1.46
CA ASN A 53 10.17 2.32 1.37
C ASN A 53 10.44 2.85 -0.04
N HIS A 54 9.92 2.18 -1.06
CA HIS A 54 10.11 2.56 -2.47
C HIS A 54 8.99 3.45 -3.01
N CYS A 55 7.88 3.61 -2.26
CA CYS A 55 6.83 4.55 -2.64
C CYS A 55 7.31 5.97 -2.34
N ASN A 56 7.50 6.75 -3.40
CA ASN A 56 8.16 8.05 -3.37
C ASN A 56 7.18 9.19 -3.06
N GLY A 57 6.31 8.96 -2.07
CA GLY A 57 5.36 9.96 -1.59
C GLY A 57 5.84 10.48 -0.25
N ASN A 58 6.84 11.36 -0.26
CA ASN A 58 7.36 11.99 0.96
C ASN A 58 6.22 12.59 1.79
#